data_AF-A0A264Y6B1-F1
#
_entry.id   AF-A0A264Y6B1-F1
#
_cell.length_a   1.000
_cell.length_b   1.000
_cell.length_c   1.000
_cell.angle_alpha   90.00
_cell.angle_beta   90.00
_cell.angle_gamma   90.00
#
_symmetry.space_group_name_H-M   'P 1'
#
loop_
_entity.id
_entity.type
_entity.pdbx_description
1 polymer ?
#
loop_
_entity_poly.entity_id
_entity_poly.type
_entity_poly.pdbx_seq_one_letter_code
_entity_poly.pdbx_strand_id
1 'polypeptide(L)'
;MRKKLTNIDYSRVMHPDDKKTVDWLNGLQVPYMSKWDFVREIAKHPIDHNLKTWYEIFKSDLKYYTFKDFLNATTSKYQEAYNEVENQGEGINITADSLPALHRQLVEACSILNIKEPPAYSTDWYYGPFHYSNGDKHRRIVMMSGCADLFTEGEMAFILGHELGHFEAGHKPYQMLIMSFYLPFMNDPVFKSWASIVKLPLFEWYRKSDYTADRIGLLCCQDINVAISTMIKKAGLPKKCYDHIDIQGFIKQAKEFEEKFTGTVNSVIKALTVRSAEFPWLVDRAAKLYEWYESGEYQQIINQQ
;
A
#
# COMPACT_ATOMS: atom_id res chain seq x y z
N MET A 1 -17.60 -0.26 21.67
CA MET A 1 -16.64 0.80 21.29
C MET A 1 -15.25 0.20 21.26
N ARG A 2 -14.47 0.51 20.22
CA ARG A 2 -13.11 0.00 20.01
C ARG A 2 -12.15 0.68 21.00
N LYS A 3 -11.17 -0.05 21.52
CA LYS A 3 -10.16 0.49 22.45
C LYS A 3 -9.19 1.40 21.71
N LYS A 4 -8.75 2.50 22.33
CA LYS A 4 -7.65 3.31 21.77
C LYS A 4 -6.32 2.66 22.12
N LEU A 5 -5.40 2.58 21.16
CA LEU A 5 -4.10 1.92 21.30
C LEU A 5 -3.02 2.97 21.56
N THR A 6 -3.04 3.60 22.74
CA THR A 6 -2.17 4.76 23.05
C THR A 6 -0.69 4.41 23.14
N ASN A 7 -0.34 3.14 23.33
CA ASN A 7 1.04 2.65 23.46
C ASN A 7 1.43 1.71 22.29
N ILE A 8 0.77 1.83 21.13
CA ILE A 8 1.09 0.99 19.97
C ILE A 8 2.54 1.21 19.52
N ASP A 9 3.29 0.11 19.43
CA ASP A 9 4.60 0.05 18.81
C ASP A 9 4.46 -0.68 17.46
N TYR A 10 4.40 0.09 16.37
CA TYR A 10 4.24 -0.44 15.02
C TYR A 10 5.34 -1.42 14.61
N SER A 11 6.55 -1.31 15.19
CA SER A 11 7.65 -2.22 14.87
C SER A 11 7.39 -3.66 15.35
N ARG A 12 6.55 -3.83 16.37
CA ARG A 12 6.09 -5.14 16.87
C ARG A 12 4.93 -5.70 16.06
N VAL A 13 4.25 -4.87 15.27
CA VAL A 13 3.13 -5.29 14.41
C VAL A 13 3.65 -5.77 13.04
N MET A 14 4.75 -5.17 12.56
CA MET A 14 5.37 -5.47 11.28
C MET A 14 5.64 -6.97 11.09
N HIS A 15 5.31 -7.47 9.89
CA HIS A 15 5.66 -8.82 9.49
C HIS A 15 7.20 -8.96 9.40
N PRO A 16 7.82 -10.05 9.88
CA PRO A 16 9.29 -10.16 9.92
C PRO A 16 9.97 -10.00 8.56
N ASP A 17 9.34 -10.50 7.49
CA ASP A 17 9.89 -10.36 6.13
C ASP A 17 9.81 -8.94 5.59
N ASP A 18 8.86 -8.14 6.06
CA ASP A 18 8.69 -6.74 5.66
C ASP A 18 9.93 -5.93 6.05
N LYS A 19 10.27 -5.97 7.35
CA LYS A 19 11.44 -5.30 7.92
C LYS A 19 12.75 -5.74 7.27
N LYS A 20 12.94 -7.06 7.11
CA LYS A 20 14.17 -7.62 6.52
C LYS A 20 14.40 -7.14 5.09
N THR A 21 13.35 -7.07 4.26
CA THR A 21 13.50 -6.62 2.88
C THR A 21 13.76 -5.12 2.80
N VAL A 22 13.11 -4.30 3.62
CA VAL A 22 13.37 -2.85 3.69
C VAL A 22 14.80 -2.55 4.13
N ASP A 23 15.30 -3.26 5.14
CA ASP A 23 16.68 -3.11 5.63
C ASP A 23 17.70 -3.47 4.53
N TRP A 24 17.47 -4.57 3.81
CA TRP A 24 18.30 -4.95 2.67
C TRP A 24 18.28 -3.90 1.55
N LEU A 25 17.10 -3.42 1.14
CA LEU A 25 16.94 -2.39 0.12
C LEU A 25 17.73 -1.13 0.49
N ASN A 26 17.60 -0.67 1.73
CA ASN A 26 18.28 0.54 2.22
C ASN A 26 19.82 0.42 2.24
N GLY A 27 20.35 -0.79 2.28
CA GLY A 27 21.79 -1.05 2.18
C GLY A 27 22.35 -0.98 0.76
N LEU A 28 21.52 -0.94 -0.28
CA LEU A 28 21.97 -0.91 -1.68
C LEU A 28 22.49 0.47 -2.08
N GLN A 29 23.50 0.49 -2.95
CA GLN A 29 23.94 1.69 -3.67
C GLN A 29 23.41 1.67 -5.09
N VAL A 30 22.77 2.76 -5.51
CA VAL A 30 22.10 2.86 -6.80
C VAL A 30 22.78 3.91 -7.68
N PRO A 31 23.24 3.56 -8.88
CA PRO A 31 23.67 4.54 -9.86
C PRO A 31 22.44 5.27 -10.42
N TYR A 32 22.40 6.59 -10.29
CA TYR A 32 21.29 7.41 -10.81
C TYR A 32 21.80 8.66 -11.52
N MET A 33 21.28 8.87 -12.73
CA MET A 33 21.43 10.10 -13.49
C MET A 33 20.15 10.91 -13.34
N SER A 34 20.21 12.01 -12.60
CA SER A 34 19.06 12.87 -12.34
C SER A 34 18.67 13.65 -13.58
N LYS A 35 17.66 13.18 -14.31
CA LYS A 35 17.15 13.83 -15.54
C LYS A 35 15.93 14.71 -15.29
N TRP A 36 15.90 15.44 -14.17
CA TRP A 36 14.78 16.32 -13.81
C TRP A 36 14.45 17.37 -14.83
N ASP A 37 15.50 17.89 -15.45
CA ASP A 37 15.37 18.83 -16.53
C ASP A 37 14.69 18.18 -17.74
N PHE A 38 14.79 16.86 -17.95
CA PHE A 38 14.07 16.15 -19.01
C PHE A 38 12.59 15.96 -18.68
N VAL A 39 12.25 15.62 -17.43
CA VAL A 39 10.84 15.53 -16.98
C VAL A 39 10.13 16.88 -17.09
N ARG A 40 10.80 17.97 -16.67
CA ARG A 40 10.29 19.33 -16.86
C ARG A 40 10.15 19.72 -18.32
N GLU A 41 11.06 19.23 -19.15
CA GLU A 41 11.06 19.50 -20.58
C GLU A 41 9.91 18.80 -21.31
N ILE A 42 9.63 17.52 -21.03
CA ILE A 42 8.49 16.80 -21.63
C ILE A 42 7.12 17.25 -21.08
N ALA A 43 7.09 17.91 -19.92
CA ALA A 43 5.88 18.49 -19.35
C ALA A 43 5.47 19.83 -20.02
N LYS A 44 6.35 20.41 -20.84
CA LYS A 44 6.02 21.58 -21.67
C LYS A 44 5.06 21.19 -22.79
N HIS A 45 4.40 22.17 -23.39
CA HIS A 45 3.62 21.94 -24.59
C HIS A 45 4.52 21.38 -25.72
N PRO A 46 4.04 20.46 -26.59
CA PRO A 46 4.88 19.76 -27.57
C PRO A 46 5.75 20.63 -28.50
N ILE A 47 5.37 21.88 -28.73
CA ILE A 47 6.08 22.82 -29.61
C ILE A 47 7.21 23.59 -28.90
N ASP A 48 7.26 23.51 -27.57
CA ASP A 48 8.22 24.24 -26.74
C ASP A 48 9.48 23.40 -26.42
N HIS A 49 9.57 22.19 -26.99
CA HIS A 49 10.69 21.28 -26.79
C HIS A 49 11.92 21.67 -27.61
N ASN A 50 13.11 21.52 -27.02
CA ASN A 50 14.39 21.77 -27.69
C ASN A 50 15.38 20.61 -27.55
N LEU A 51 15.79 20.02 -28.68
CA LEU A 51 16.74 18.90 -28.76
C LEU A 51 18.11 19.18 -28.14
N LYS A 52 18.58 20.44 -28.15
CA LYS A 52 19.85 20.83 -27.50
C LYS A 52 19.76 20.73 -25.98
N THR A 53 18.62 21.13 -25.41
CA THR A 53 18.34 20.96 -23.98
C THR A 53 18.34 19.48 -23.62
N TRP A 54 17.73 18.64 -24.46
CA TRP A 54 17.70 17.19 -24.24
C TRP A 54 19.12 16.63 -24.21
N TYR A 55 19.96 17.00 -25.19
CA TYR A 55 21.35 16.56 -25.30
C TYR A 55 22.19 16.87 -24.03
N GLU A 56 22.10 18.09 -23.49
CA GLU A 56 22.85 18.47 -22.28
C GLU A 56 22.38 17.71 -21.03
N ILE A 57 21.07 17.44 -20.93
CA ILE A 57 20.51 16.63 -19.84
C ILE A 57 21.01 15.18 -19.93
N PHE A 58 21.12 14.64 -21.14
CA PHE A 58 21.63 13.29 -21.38
C PHE A 58 23.15 13.16 -21.17
N LYS A 59 23.89 14.28 -21.11
CA LYS A 59 25.35 14.32 -20.94
C LYS A 59 25.83 14.35 -19.48
N SER A 60 24.93 14.55 -18.50
CA SER A 60 25.30 14.69 -17.09
C SER A 60 25.93 13.41 -16.48
N ASP A 61 26.84 13.58 -15.52
CA ASP A 61 27.56 12.47 -14.86
C ASP A 61 26.65 11.58 -14.00
N LEU A 62 26.97 10.27 -14.00
CA LEU A 62 26.38 9.28 -13.08
C LEU A 62 26.83 9.54 -11.64
N LYS A 63 25.88 9.62 -10.70
CA LYS A 63 26.14 9.70 -9.26
C LYS A 63 25.60 8.44 -8.57
N TYR A 64 26.25 8.04 -7.48
CA TYR A 64 25.82 6.92 -6.64
C TYR A 64 25.15 7.45 -5.37
N TYR A 65 23.96 6.94 -5.06
CA TYR A 65 23.19 7.30 -3.87
C TYR A 65 22.90 6.03 -3.05
N THR A 66 22.69 6.17 -1.74
CA THR A 66 22.01 5.11 -0.98
C THR A 66 20.59 4.94 -1.53
N PHE A 67 20.02 3.74 -1.47
CA PHE A 67 18.66 3.49 -1.98
C PHE A 67 17.62 4.44 -1.36
N LYS A 68 17.76 4.73 -0.06
CA LYS A 68 16.90 5.67 0.66
C LYS A 68 17.04 7.10 0.15
N ASP A 69 18.27 7.58 -0.02
CA ASP A 69 18.51 8.94 -0.54
C ASP A 69 18.04 9.06 -1.99
N PHE A 70 18.23 8.01 -2.79
CA PHE A 70 17.68 7.89 -4.12
C PHE A 70 16.14 8.01 -4.09
N LEU A 71 15.44 7.22 -3.27
CA LEU A 71 13.98 7.26 -3.15
C LEU A 71 13.46 8.64 -2.78
N ASN A 72 14.12 9.30 -1.82
CA ASN A 72 13.74 10.64 -1.35
C ASN A 72 13.98 11.71 -2.42
N ALA A 73 15.11 11.65 -3.13
CA ALA A 73 15.51 12.64 -4.13
C ALA A 73 14.80 12.46 -5.48
N THR A 74 14.22 11.28 -5.72
CA THR A 74 13.54 10.91 -6.95
C THR A 74 12.09 10.58 -6.64
N THR A 75 11.68 9.33 -6.85
CA THR A 75 10.34 8.79 -6.79
C THR A 75 9.43 9.47 -5.77
N SER A 76 9.82 9.55 -4.50
CA SER A 76 8.95 10.10 -3.45
C SER A 76 8.57 11.54 -3.79
N LYS A 77 9.54 12.39 -4.11
CA LYS A 77 9.29 13.79 -4.46
C LYS A 77 8.36 13.98 -5.68
N TYR A 78 8.48 13.13 -6.71
CA TYR A 78 7.79 13.37 -7.99
C TYR A 78 6.49 12.64 -8.14
N GLN A 79 6.44 11.39 -7.68
CA GLN A 79 5.19 10.68 -7.59
C GLN A 79 4.28 11.40 -6.59
N GLU A 80 4.81 11.98 -5.50
CA GLU A 80 4.01 12.79 -4.57
C GLU A 80 3.48 14.06 -5.23
N ALA A 81 4.32 14.81 -5.95
CA ALA A 81 3.87 16.00 -6.69
C ALA A 81 2.85 15.66 -7.80
N TYR A 82 3.05 14.55 -8.52
CA TYR A 82 2.09 14.05 -9.50
C TYR A 82 0.74 13.70 -8.84
N ASN A 83 0.79 12.91 -7.76
CA ASN A 83 -0.39 12.51 -7.00
C ASN A 83 -1.10 13.74 -6.43
N GLU A 84 -0.39 14.73 -5.90
CA GLU A 84 -1.01 15.97 -5.40
C GLU A 84 -1.85 16.68 -6.46
N VAL A 85 -1.37 16.75 -7.71
CA VAL A 85 -2.13 17.35 -8.81
C VAL A 85 -3.35 16.49 -9.16
N GLU A 86 -3.16 15.19 -9.39
CA GLU A 86 -4.22 14.26 -9.76
C GLU A 86 -5.32 14.20 -8.67
N ASN A 87 -4.92 14.03 -7.41
CA ASN A 87 -5.82 13.96 -6.26
C ASN A 87 -6.59 15.26 -5.97
N GLN A 88 -6.15 16.42 -6.49
CA GLN A 88 -6.87 17.68 -6.38
C GLN A 88 -7.75 17.95 -7.60
N GLY A 89 -7.45 17.33 -8.74
CA GLY A 89 -8.23 17.44 -9.98
C GLY A 89 -9.36 16.43 -10.10
N GLU A 90 -9.32 15.34 -9.35
CA GLU A 90 -10.26 14.22 -9.44
C GLU A 90 -10.93 13.91 -8.09
N GLY A 91 -12.20 13.50 -8.13
CA GLY A 91 -12.93 13.06 -6.94
C GLY A 91 -13.56 14.15 -6.07
N ILE A 92 -13.97 13.77 -4.85
CA ILE A 92 -14.55 14.68 -3.84
C ILE A 92 -13.70 14.59 -2.57
N ASN A 93 -13.17 15.72 -2.10
CA ASN A 93 -12.47 15.77 -0.81
C ASN A 93 -13.46 15.51 0.34
N ILE A 94 -13.14 14.54 1.20
CA ILE A 94 -13.90 14.16 2.40
C ILE A 94 -13.39 14.99 3.57
N THR A 95 -14.19 15.95 4.00
CA THR A 95 -13.91 16.82 5.15
C THR A 95 -15.07 16.76 6.15
N ALA A 96 -14.89 17.41 7.30
CA ALA A 96 -15.98 17.58 8.26
C ALA A 96 -17.19 18.33 7.68
N ASP A 97 -16.99 19.14 6.63
CA ASP A 97 -18.06 19.94 6.01
C ASP A 97 -18.70 19.22 4.81
N SER A 98 -17.90 18.55 3.97
CA SER A 98 -18.41 17.92 2.75
C SER A 98 -19.10 16.57 3.03
N LEU A 99 -18.44 15.69 3.78
CA LEU A 99 -18.86 14.31 4.03
C LEU A 99 -18.58 13.92 5.49
N PRO A 100 -19.30 14.53 6.47
CA PRO A 100 -18.99 14.45 7.89
C PRO A 100 -18.95 13.04 8.47
N ALA A 101 -19.81 12.13 7.99
CA ALA A 101 -19.86 10.75 8.49
C ALA A 101 -18.60 9.96 8.11
N LEU A 102 -18.18 10.05 6.85
CA LEU A 102 -16.97 9.39 6.35
C LEU A 102 -15.71 10.02 6.95
N HIS A 103 -15.68 11.34 7.10
CA HIS A 103 -14.59 12.03 7.78
C HIS A 103 -14.43 11.56 9.24
N ARG A 104 -15.53 11.38 9.98
CA ARG A 104 -15.49 10.86 11.34
C ARG A 104 -14.90 9.45 11.42
N GLN A 105 -15.17 8.58 10.44
CA GLN A 105 -14.59 7.23 10.41
C GLN A 105 -13.05 7.27 10.32
N LEU A 106 -12.49 8.16 9.49
CA LEU A 106 -11.03 8.34 9.41
C LEU A 106 -10.46 8.91 10.72
N VAL A 107 -11.10 9.92 11.30
CA VAL A 107 -10.67 10.52 12.57
C VAL A 107 -10.73 9.49 13.70
N GLU A 108 -11.75 8.65 13.75
CA GLU A 108 -11.86 7.55 14.71
C GLU A 108 -10.74 6.54 14.51
N ALA A 109 -10.48 6.10 13.27
CA ALA A 109 -9.39 5.17 12.95
C ALA A 109 -8.01 5.73 13.38
N CYS A 110 -7.73 7.00 13.07
CA CYS A 110 -6.51 7.68 13.53
C CYS A 110 -6.45 7.73 15.06
N SER A 111 -7.56 8.05 15.74
CA SER A 111 -7.60 8.08 17.20
C SER A 111 -7.42 6.69 17.82
N ILE A 112 -7.90 5.62 17.20
CA ILE A 112 -7.69 4.24 17.67
C ILE A 112 -6.22 3.87 17.55
N LEU A 113 -5.61 4.20 16.41
CA LEU A 113 -4.22 3.88 16.11
C LEU A 113 -3.21 4.87 16.70
N ASN A 114 -3.64 5.88 17.47
CA ASN A 114 -2.76 6.92 18.02
C ASN A 114 -1.98 7.73 16.95
N ILE A 115 -2.61 7.94 15.79
CA ILE A 115 -2.08 8.76 14.70
C ILE A 115 -2.54 10.20 14.91
N LYS A 116 -1.59 11.12 15.07
CA LYS A 116 -1.85 12.52 15.45
C LYS A 116 -2.36 13.37 14.29
N GLU A 117 -1.84 13.14 13.10
CA GLU A 117 -2.12 13.92 11.91
C GLU A 117 -2.86 13.04 10.90
N PRO A 118 -4.19 13.16 10.78
CA PRO A 118 -4.95 12.41 9.79
C PRO A 118 -4.49 12.78 8.37
N PRO A 119 -4.35 11.79 7.46
CA PRO A 119 -4.07 12.07 6.06
C PRO A 119 -5.25 12.81 5.41
N ALA A 120 -5.00 13.46 4.27
CA ALA A 120 -6.09 13.93 3.41
C ALA A 120 -6.95 12.73 2.97
N TYR A 121 -8.24 12.97 2.73
CA TYR A 121 -9.17 11.92 2.35
C TYR A 121 -10.06 12.38 1.21
N SER A 122 -10.24 11.55 0.19
CA SER A 122 -11.13 11.83 -0.93
C SER A 122 -11.83 10.57 -1.43
N THR A 123 -12.94 10.77 -2.15
CA THR A 123 -13.56 9.73 -2.96
C THR A 123 -13.08 9.79 -4.39
N ASP A 124 -13.06 8.66 -5.08
CA ASP A 124 -12.96 8.59 -6.54
C ASP A 124 -14.09 7.71 -7.11
N TRP A 125 -14.49 7.96 -8.36
CA TRP A 125 -15.62 7.27 -8.97
C TRP A 125 -15.23 5.87 -9.46
N TYR A 126 -15.56 4.89 -8.64
CA TYR A 126 -15.54 3.49 -9.02
C TYR A 126 -16.44 2.69 -8.06
N TYR A 127 -17.39 1.94 -8.61
CA TYR A 127 -18.31 1.15 -7.77
C TYR A 127 -17.72 -0.23 -7.46
N GLY A 128 -16.73 -0.27 -6.57
CA GLY A 128 -16.10 -1.50 -6.10
C GLY A 128 -15.46 -1.34 -4.72
N PRO A 129 -15.14 -2.46 -4.03
CA PRO A 129 -14.63 -2.46 -2.66
C PRO A 129 -13.11 -2.15 -2.60
N PHE A 130 -12.68 -1.06 -3.22
CA PHE A 130 -11.27 -0.67 -3.36
C PHE A 130 -10.95 0.65 -2.65
N HIS A 131 -9.83 0.67 -1.93
CA HIS A 131 -9.21 1.88 -1.38
C HIS A 131 -7.73 1.80 -1.68
N TYR A 132 -7.08 2.94 -1.71
CA TYR A 132 -5.63 3.01 -1.75
C TYR A 132 -5.15 4.27 -1.03
N SER A 133 -3.88 4.27 -0.69
CA SER A 133 -3.22 5.41 -0.06
C SER A 133 -1.91 5.73 -0.74
N ASN A 134 -1.62 7.02 -0.85
CA ASN A 134 -0.47 7.56 -1.56
C ASN A 134 0.15 8.74 -0.80
N GLY A 135 1.38 9.11 -1.17
CA GLY A 135 2.17 10.15 -0.50
C GLY A 135 2.93 9.63 0.72
N ASP A 136 4.01 10.32 1.08
CA ASP A 136 4.80 10.04 2.30
C ASP A 136 4.73 11.24 3.25
N LYS A 137 4.98 12.44 2.71
CA LYS A 137 4.86 13.73 3.40
C LYS A 137 3.45 14.30 3.28
N HIS A 138 2.87 14.29 2.09
CA HIS A 138 1.52 14.72 1.79
C HIS A 138 0.63 13.48 1.66
N ARG A 139 0.35 12.88 2.82
CA ARG A 139 -0.38 11.62 2.92
C ARG A 139 -1.83 11.81 2.50
N ARG A 140 -2.32 10.92 1.63
CA ARG A 140 -3.72 10.86 1.22
C ARG A 140 -4.24 9.44 1.14
N ILE A 141 -5.47 9.26 1.59
CA ILE A 141 -6.28 8.07 1.33
C ILE A 141 -7.32 8.43 0.25
N VAL A 142 -7.52 7.53 -0.70
CA VAL A 142 -8.56 7.65 -1.72
C VAL A 142 -9.48 6.43 -1.61
N MET A 143 -10.75 6.70 -1.38
CA MET A 143 -11.81 5.68 -1.31
C MET A 143 -12.56 5.61 -2.63
N MET A 144 -12.68 4.43 -3.23
CA MET A 144 -13.62 4.27 -4.34
C MET A 144 -15.05 4.37 -3.83
N SER A 145 -15.92 5.09 -4.54
CA SER A 145 -17.28 5.41 -4.08
C SER A 145 -18.09 4.20 -3.63
N GLY A 146 -17.93 3.04 -4.29
CA GLY A 146 -18.61 1.80 -3.90
C GLY A 146 -18.26 1.28 -2.50
N CYS A 147 -17.11 1.65 -1.93
CA CYS A 147 -16.77 1.23 -0.58
C CYS A 147 -17.72 1.75 0.49
N ALA A 148 -18.15 3.01 0.38
CA ALA A 148 -19.09 3.61 1.31
C ALA A 148 -20.43 2.86 1.35
N ASP A 149 -20.80 2.22 0.24
CA ASP A 149 -22.08 1.50 0.10
C ASP A 149 -21.96 -0.01 0.36
N LEU A 150 -20.78 -0.60 0.22
CA LEU A 150 -20.54 -2.04 0.30
C LEU A 150 -20.01 -2.49 1.67
N PHE A 151 -19.32 -1.61 2.38
CA PHE A 151 -18.73 -1.89 3.67
C PHE A 151 -19.57 -1.36 4.82
N THR A 152 -19.69 -2.17 5.87
CA THR A 152 -20.20 -1.73 7.16
C THR A 152 -19.18 -0.81 7.86
N GLU A 153 -19.59 -0.13 8.93
CA GLU A 153 -18.67 0.69 9.75
C GLU A 153 -17.49 -0.11 10.34
N GLY A 154 -17.71 -1.41 10.61
CA GLY A 154 -16.66 -2.34 11.02
C GLY A 154 -15.61 -2.54 9.94
N GLU A 155 -16.07 -2.84 8.74
CA GLU A 155 -15.24 -3.15 7.58
C GLU A 155 -14.52 -1.90 7.07
N MET A 156 -15.17 -0.72 7.14
CA MET A 156 -14.53 0.58 6.90
C MET A 156 -13.39 0.84 7.89
N ALA A 157 -13.57 0.54 9.18
CA ALA A 157 -12.49 0.69 10.17
C ALA A 157 -11.30 -0.24 9.87
N PHE A 158 -11.56 -1.44 9.36
CA PHE A 158 -10.49 -2.36 8.93
C PHE A 158 -9.70 -1.78 7.75
N ILE A 159 -10.38 -1.29 6.70
CA ILE A 159 -9.72 -0.75 5.51
C ILE A 159 -9.00 0.56 5.80
N LEU A 160 -9.61 1.49 6.53
CA LEU A 160 -8.93 2.72 6.92
C LEU A 160 -7.71 2.43 7.79
N GLY A 161 -7.83 1.50 8.74
CA GLY A 161 -6.69 1.04 9.54
C GLY A 161 -5.59 0.40 8.70
N HIS A 162 -5.95 -0.36 7.67
CA HIS A 162 -5.01 -0.96 6.72
C HIS A 162 -4.24 0.11 5.94
N GLU A 163 -4.93 1.10 5.36
CA GLU A 163 -4.27 2.20 4.62
C GLU A 163 -3.38 3.05 5.55
N LEU A 164 -3.86 3.36 6.76
CA LEU A 164 -3.08 4.03 7.79
C LEU A 164 -1.85 3.20 8.20
N GLY A 165 -1.98 1.88 8.24
CA GLY A 165 -0.90 0.97 8.53
C GLY A 165 0.24 1.06 7.52
N HIS A 166 -0.04 1.28 6.24
CA HIS A 166 1.03 1.50 5.26
C HIS A 166 1.80 2.81 5.47
N PHE A 167 1.16 3.87 5.99
CA PHE A 167 1.86 5.11 6.33
C PHE A 167 2.78 4.90 7.54
N GLU A 168 2.24 4.35 8.63
CA GLU A 168 2.98 4.18 9.89
C GLU A 168 4.08 3.13 9.79
N ALA A 169 3.94 2.16 8.88
CA ALA A 169 4.97 1.20 8.58
C ALA A 169 6.01 1.71 7.54
N GLY A 170 5.86 2.93 7.01
CA GLY A 170 6.82 3.54 6.09
C GLY A 170 6.85 2.88 4.69
N HIS A 171 5.73 2.27 4.26
CA HIS A 171 5.67 1.53 2.99
C HIS A 171 5.62 2.45 1.77
N LYS A 172 5.04 3.66 1.91
CA LYS A 172 4.65 4.50 0.76
C LYS A 172 5.78 4.90 -0.18
N PRO A 173 6.99 5.28 0.29
CA PRO A 173 8.09 5.59 -0.63
C PRO A 173 8.43 4.43 -1.59
N TYR A 174 8.41 3.20 -1.10
CA TYR A 174 8.71 2.00 -1.90
C TYR A 174 7.53 1.58 -2.79
N GLN A 175 6.29 1.70 -2.31
CA GLN A 175 5.10 1.45 -3.13
C GLN A 175 5.02 2.44 -4.30
N MET A 176 5.33 3.72 -4.05
CA MET A 176 5.43 4.75 -5.09
C MET A 176 6.55 4.45 -6.10
N LEU A 177 7.67 3.84 -5.67
CA LEU A 177 8.74 3.40 -6.59
C LEU A 177 8.22 2.34 -7.55
N ILE A 178 7.45 1.40 -7.03
CA ILE A 178 6.84 0.36 -7.86
C ILE A 178 5.90 0.96 -8.89
N MET A 179 5.03 1.91 -8.49
CA MET A 179 4.15 2.62 -9.42
C MET A 179 4.95 3.37 -10.50
N SER A 180 6.07 3.97 -10.12
CA SER A 180 6.93 4.70 -11.06
C SER A 180 7.56 3.81 -12.15
N PHE A 181 7.66 2.50 -11.94
CA PHE A 181 8.15 1.57 -12.98
C PHE A 181 7.26 1.52 -14.23
N TYR A 182 6.03 2.02 -14.13
CA TYR A 182 5.06 2.04 -15.22
C TYR A 182 4.91 3.43 -15.85
N LEU A 183 5.58 4.45 -15.30
CA LEU A 183 5.52 5.80 -15.85
C LEU A 183 6.33 5.92 -17.15
N PRO A 184 5.76 6.53 -18.20
CA PRO A 184 6.35 6.55 -19.54
C PRO A 184 7.70 7.30 -19.60
N PHE A 185 7.95 8.23 -18.68
CA PHE A 185 9.18 9.01 -18.62
C PHE A 185 10.33 8.36 -17.82
N MET A 186 10.09 7.19 -17.21
CA MET A 186 11.12 6.41 -16.50
C MET A 186 11.86 5.43 -17.44
N ASN A 187 11.89 5.73 -18.75
CA ASN A 187 12.40 4.82 -19.79
C ASN A 187 13.93 4.80 -19.93
N ASP A 188 14.65 5.40 -18.99
CA ASP A 188 16.11 5.56 -19.02
C ASP A 188 16.85 4.20 -18.92
N PRO A 189 17.86 3.92 -19.75
CA PRO A 189 18.59 2.65 -19.73
C PRO A 189 19.27 2.31 -18.40
N VAL A 190 19.82 3.32 -17.69
CA VAL A 190 20.44 3.13 -16.37
C VAL A 190 19.36 2.75 -15.37
N PHE A 191 18.24 3.50 -15.35
CA PHE A 191 17.07 3.18 -14.53
C PHE A 191 16.58 1.75 -14.76
N LYS A 192 16.32 1.37 -16.02
CA LYS A 192 15.86 0.02 -16.36
C LYS A 192 16.81 -1.07 -15.88
N SER A 193 18.11 -0.84 -16.01
CA SER A 193 19.14 -1.83 -15.66
C SER A 193 19.14 -2.13 -14.17
N TRP A 194 19.25 -1.14 -13.29
CA TRP A 194 19.20 -1.40 -11.85
C TRP A 194 17.77 -1.70 -11.35
N ALA A 195 16.74 -1.09 -11.94
CA ALA A 195 15.34 -1.39 -11.59
C ALA A 195 15.05 -2.88 -11.80
N SER A 196 15.57 -3.51 -12.87
CA SER A 196 15.41 -4.95 -13.10
C SER A 196 15.96 -5.83 -11.96
N ILE A 197 16.97 -5.34 -11.22
CA ILE A 197 17.58 -6.05 -10.08
C ILE A 197 16.66 -5.99 -8.87
N VAL A 198 16.06 -4.82 -8.61
CA VAL A 198 15.24 -4.59 -7.42
C VAL A 198 13.75 -4.86 -7.61
N LYS A 199 13.27 -4.86 -8.86
CA LYS A 199 11.83 -4.91 -9.20
C LYS A 199 11.15 -6.18 -8.68
N LEU A 200 11.78 -7.34 -8.88
CA LEU A 200 11.22 -8.62 -8.41
C LEU A 200 11.19 -8.70 -6.86
N PRO A 201 12.28 -8.39 -6.12
CA PRO A 201 12.24 -8.26 -4.66
C PRO A 201 11.24 -7.22 -4.15
N LEU A 202 11.15 -6.05 -4.80
CA LEU A 202 10.22 -4.98 -4.41
C LEU A 202 8.77 -5.41 -4.59
N PHE A 203 8.43 -6.10 -5.68
CA PHE A 203 7.09 -6.64 -5.83
C PHE A 203 6.79 -7.72 -4.80
N GLU A 204 7.74 -8.62 -4.50
CA GLU A 204 7.58 -9.60 -3.42
C GLU A 204 7.30 -8.88 -2.08
N TRP A 205 8.09 -7.87 -1.76
CA TRP A 205 7.92 -7.03 -0.58
C TRP A 205 6.59 -6.29 -0.57
N TYR A 206 6.13 -5.73 -1.69
CA TYR A 206 4.86 -5.01 -1.81
C TYR A 206 3.70 -5.81 -1.24
N ARG A 207 3.62 -7.10 -1.58
CA ARG A 207 2.58 -8.01 -1.06
C ARG A 207 2.78 -8.38 0.41
N LYS A 208 4.02 -8.47 0.88
CA LYS A 208 4.32 -8.70 2.31
C LYS A 208 3.98 -7.47 3.17
N SER A 209 4.10 -6.27 2.59
CA SER A 209 3.72 -5.02 3.22
C SER A 209 2.21 -4.97 3.53
N ASP A 210 1.39 -5.68 2.74
CA ASP A 210 -0.04 -5.87 3.04
C ASP A 210 -0.28 -6.72 4.29
N TYR A 211 0.57 -7.70 4.62
CA TYR A 211 0.38 -8.49 5.85
C TYR A 211 0.53 -7.60 7.09
N THR A 212 1.52 -6.70 7.08
CA THR A 212 1.70 -5.68 8.12
C THR A 212 0.48 -4.77 8.18
N ALA A 213 0.04 -4.24 7.04
CA ALA A 213 -1.12 -3.36 6.97
C ALA A 213 -2.42 -4.07 7.42
N ASP A 214 -2.61 -5.35 7.11
CA ASP A 214 -3.73 -6.16 7.58
C ASP A 214 -3.76 -6.34 9.09
N ARG A 215 -2.59 -6.56 9.71
CA ARG A 215 -2.49 -6.62 11.17
C ARG A 215 -2.90 -5.30 11.81
N ILE A 216 -2.47 -4.17 11.25
CA ILE A 216 -2.85 -2.83 11.72
C ILE A 216 -4.34 -2.56 11.47
N GLY A 217 -4.88 -3.00 10.33
CA GLY A 217 -6.31 -2.98 10.04
C GLY A 217 -7.12 -3.76 11.08
N LEU A 218 -6.66 -4.94 11.47
CA LEU A 218 -7.27 -5.74 12.53
C LEU A 218 -7.17 -5.07 13.90
N LEU A 219 -6.04 -4.45 14.24
CA LEU A 219 -5.89 -3.64 15.45
C LEU A 219 -6.85 -2.43 15.45
N CYS A 220 -7.14 -1.87 14.27
CA CYS A 220 -8.08 -0.77 14.12
C CYS A 220 -9.54 -1.21 14.27
N CYS A 221 -9.97 -2.30 13.62
CA CYS A 221 -11.37 -2.76 13.69
C CYS A 221 -11.68 -3.57 14.95
N GLN A 222 -10.67 -4.25 15.52
CA GLN A 222 -10.70 -5.08 16.73
C GLN A 222 -11.62 -6.30 16.69
N ASP A 223 -11.95 -6.77 15.48
CA ASP A 223 -12.79 -7.95 15.28
C ASP A 223 -12.27 -8.75 14.07
N ILE A 224 -11.77 -9.96 14.34
CA ILE A 224 -11.24 -10.86 13.32
C ILE A 224 -12.30 -11.24 12.29
N ASN A 225 -13.56 -11.40 12.69
CA ASN A 225 -14.63 -11.75 11.76
C ASN A 225 -14.92 -10.59 10.80
N VAL A 226 -14.88 -9.35 11.30
CA VAL A 226 -15.00 -8.15 10.46
C VAL A 226 -13.83 -8.04 9.48
N ALA A 227 -12.59 -8.25 9.94
CA ALA A 227 -11.42 -8.24 9.07
C ALA A 227 -11.52 -9.28 7.94
N ILE A 228 -11.83 -10.54 8.28
CA ILE A 228 -11.95 -11.62 7.30
C ILE A 228 -13.18 -11.43 6.39
N SER A 229 -14.32 -10.97 6.91
CA SER A 229 -15.49 -10.58 6.09
C SER A 229 -15.12 -9.52 5.05
N THR A 230 -14.35 -8.50 5.45
CA THR A 230 -13.88 -7.47 4.55
C THR A 230 -13.01 -8.05 3.42
N MET A 231 -12.09 -8.95 3.76
CA MET A 231 -11.25 -9.64 2.78
C MET A 231 -12.08 -10.52 1.83
N ILE A 232 -13.10 -11.23 2.32
CA ILE A 232 -14.02 -12.03 1.50
C ILE A 232 -14.78 -11.15 0.50
N LYS A 233 -15.28 -9.99 0.94
CA LYS A 233 -15.95 -9.03 0.06
C LYS A 233 -15.01 -8.52 -1.03
N LYS A 234 -13.78 -8.15 -0.66
CA LYS A 234 -12.74 -7.74 -1.63
C LYS A 234 -12.34 -8.87 -2.58
N ALA A 235 -12.47 -10.14 -2.16
CA ALA A 235 -12.18 -11.31 -2.98
C ALA A 235 -13.26 -11.61 -4.04
N GLY A 236 -14.33 -10.80 -4.08
CA GLY A 236 -15.37 -10.87 -5.10
C GLY A 236 -16.66 -11.53 -4.63
N LEU A 237 -16.93 -11.59 -3.32
CA LEU A 237 -18.23 -12.06 -2.85
C LEU A 237 -19.36 -11.20 -3.44
N PRO A 238 -20.38 -11.80 -4.10
CA PRO A 238 -21.51 -11.05 -4.63
C PRO A 238 -22.29 -10.34 -3.50
N LYS A 239 -22.73 -9.09 -3.75
CA LYS A 239 -23.51 -8.30 -2.78
C LYS A 239 -24.72 -9.04 -2.20
N LYS A 240 -25.43 -9.81 -3.03
CA LYS A 240 -26.59 -10.63 -2.61
C LYS A 240 -26.26 -11.74 -1.58
N CYS A 241 -24.99 -12.04 -1.38
CA CYS A 241 -24.50 -13.06 -0.45
C CYS A 241 -23.95 -12.47 0.86
N TYR A 242 -24.01 -11.15 1.06
CA TYR A 242 -23.41 -10.48 2.24
C TYR A 242 -24.05 -10.90 3.57
N ASP A 243 -25.28 -11.39 3.56
CA ASP A 243 -25.94 -11.91 4.77
C ASP A 243 -25.54 -13.36 5.10
N HIS A 244 -24.76 -14.01 4.24
CA HIS A 244 -24.40 -15.43 4.33
C HIS A 244 -22.88 -15.64 4.16
N ILE A 245 -22.06 -14.76 4.74
CA ILE A 245 -20.60 -14.84 4.67
C ILE A 245 -20.09 -16.04 5.48
N ASP A 246 -19.49 -17.02 4.80
CA ASP A 246 -18.85 -18.16 5.44
C ASP A 246 -17.36 -17.90 5.70
N ILE A 247 -17.09 -17.31 6.87
CA ILE A 247 -15.73 -17.02 7.35
C ILE A 247 -14.90 -18.30 7.51
N GLN A 248 -15.50 -19.37 8.03
CA GLN A 248 -14.79 -20.62 8.30
C GLN A 248 -14.41 -21.34 7.01
N GLY A 249 -15.31 -21.34 6.02
CA GLY A 249 -15.02 -21.85 4.68
C GLY A 249 -13.85 -21.11 4.02
N PHE A 250 -13.79 -19.78 4.14
CA PHE A 250 -12.69 -19.00 3.59
C PHE A 250 -11.36 -19.23 4.32
N ILE A 251 -11.37 -19.33 5.66
CA ILE A 251 -10.16 -19.68 6.44
C ILE A 251 -9.67 -21.08 6.09
N LYS A 252 -10.59 -22.04 5.90
CA LYS A 252 -10.24 -23.39 5.45
C LYS A 252 -9.58 -23.35 4.07
N GLN A 253 -10.15 -22.61 3.11
CA GLN A 253 -9.54 -22.40 1.79
C GLN A 253 -8.13 -21.77 1.91
N ALA A 254 -7.97 -20.81 2.82
CA ALA A 254 -6.71 -20.13 3.08
C ALA A 254 -5.61 -21.09 3.60
N LYS A 255 -5.96 -21.95 4.55
CA LYS A 255 -5.05 -23.00 5.07
C LYS A 255 -4.71 -24.04 4.01
N GLU A 256 -5.71 -24.53 3.27
CA GLU A 256 -5.50 -25.49 2.17
C GLU A 256 -4.60 -24.90 1.06
N PHE A 257 -4.71 -23.61 0.77
CA PHE A 257 -3.85 -22.91 -0.19
C PHE A 257 -2.38 -22.86 0.26
N GLU A 258 -2.13 -22.72 1.56
CA GLU A 258 -0.77 -22.79 2.11
C GLU A 258 -0.17 -24.19 1.96
N GLU A 259 -0.95 -25.23 2.25
CA GLU A 259 -0.49 -26.63 2.24
C GLU A 259 -0.33 -27.23 0.85
N LYS A 260 -1.23 -26.90 -0.09
CA LYS A 260 -1.35 -27.56 -1.40
C LYS A 260 -0.20 -27.25 -2.38
N PHE A 261 0.50 -26.14 -2.20
CA PHE A 261 1.54 -25.66 -3.13
C PHE A 261 2.95 -25.69 -2.52
N THR A 262 3.24 -26.69 -1.69
CA THR A 262 4.49 -26.84 -0.92
C THR A 262 5.61 -27.64 -1.62
N GLY A 263 5.33 -28.35 -2.73
CA GLY A 263 6.35 -29.09 -3.51
C GLY A 263 7.26 -28.18 -4.35
N THR A 264 8.50 -28.60 -4.66
CA THR A 264 9.57 -27.73 -5.22
C THR A 264 9.20 -26.92 -6.47
N VAL A 265 8.43 -27.50 -7.39
CA VAL A 265 7.95 -26.80 -8.61
C VAL A 265 6.73 -25.93 -8.29
N ASN A 266 5.82 -26.42 -7.46
CA ASN A 266 4.62 -25.68 -7.07
C ASN A 266 4.92 -24.50 -6.14
N SER A 267 5.97 -24.58 -5.32
CA SER A 267 6.42 -23.49 -4.45
C SER A 267 7.16 -22.42 -5.25
N VAL A 268 7.94 -22.80 -6.28
CA VAL A 268 8.53 -21.86 -7.23
C VAL A 268 7.45 -21.21 -8.09
N ILE A 269 6.48 -21.97 -8.60
CA ILE A 269 5.36 -21.41 -9.38
C ILE A 269 4.48 -20.53 -8.50
N LYS A 270 4.12 -20.95 -7.28
CA LYS A 270 3.41 -20.11 -6.31
C LYS A 270 4.20 -18.86 -6.00
N ALA A 271 5.51 -18.95 -5.75
CA ALA A 271 6.35 -17.79 -5.56
C ALA A 271 6.34 -16.89 -6.79
N LEU A 272 6.41 -17.43 -8.02
CA LEU A 272 6.40 -16.64 -9.26
C LEU A 272 5.05 -16.01 -9.58
N THR A 273 3.93 -16.71 -9.33
CA THR A 273 2.57 -16.20 -9.57
C THR A 273 2.15 -15.22 -8.48
N VAL A 274 2.50 -15.49 -7.23
CA VAL A 274 2.43 -14.49 -6.17
C VAL A 274 3.31 -13.32 -6.58
N ARG A 275 4.53 -13.53 -7.11
CA ARG A 275 5.45 -12.47 -7.55
C ARG A 275 4.95 -11.63 -8.73
N SER A 276 4.08 -12.16 -9.58
CA SER A 276 3.60 -11.48 -10.80
C SER A 276 2.16 -10.96 -10.71
N ALA A 277 1.40 -11.29 -9.67
CA ALA A 277 0.03 -10.82 -9.51
C ALA A 277 -0.03 -9.31 -9.20
N GLU A 278 -0.85 -8.58 -9.96
CA GLU A 278 -1.06 -7.13 -9.80
C GLU A 278 -1.69 -6.77 -8.43
N PHE A 279 -2.44 -7.69 -7.84
CA PHE A 279 -3.03 -7.56 -6.51
C PHE A 279 -2.67 -8.78 -5.64
N PRO A 280 -2.29 -8.57 -4.36
CA PRO A 280 -2.04 -9.67 -3.43
C PRO A 280 -3.28 -10.55 -3.26
N TRP A 281 -3.08 -11.87 -3.16
CA TRP A 281 -4.18 -12.82 -3.12
C TRP A 281 -4.83 -12.77 -1.73
N LEU A 282 -6.10 -12.39 -1.66
CA LEU A 282 -6.81 -12.20 -0.38
C LEU A 282 -6.92 -13.49 0.45
N VAL A 283 -6.92 -14.66 -0.20
CA VAL A 283 -6.88 -15.96 0.46
C VAL A 283 -5.59 -16.15 1.25
N ASP A 284 -4.45 -15.78 0.67
CA ASP A 284 -3.14 -15.88 1.32
C ASP A 284 -3.00 -14.85 2.47
N ARG A 285 -3.43 -13.60 2.23
CA ARG A 285 -3.49 -12.55 3.26
C ARG A 285 -4.35 -12.94 4.45
N ALA A 286 -5.52 -13.54 4.20
CA ALA A 286 -6.39 -14.04 5.26
C ALA A 286 -5.72 -15.14 6.09
N ALA A 287 -4.99 -16.07 5.46
CA ALA A 287 -4.20 -17.07 6.20
C ALA A 287 -3.17 -16.40 7.13
N LYS A 288 -2.37 -15.45 6.61
CA LYS A 288 -1.32 -14.78 7.40
C LYS A 288 -1.87 -13.91 8.52
N LEU A 289 -3.00 -13.23 8.29
CA LEU A 289 -3.67 -12.46 9.34
C LEU A 289 -4.23 -13.39 10.43
N TYR A 290 -4.88 -14.48 10.04
CA TYR A 290 -5.48 -15.43 10.98
C TYR A 290 -4.41 -16.18 11.79
N GLU A 291 -3.28 -16.56 11.17
CA GLU A 291 -2.13 -17.14 11.85
C GLU A 291 -1.58 -16.20 12.94
N TRP A 292 -1.43 -14.91 12.64
CA TRP A 292 -0.99 -13.92 13.63
C TRP A 292 -2.02 -13.68 14.73
N TYR A 293 -3.31 -13.73 14.41
CA TYR A 293 -4.38 -13.64 15.41
C TYR A 293 -4.32 -14.83 16.39
N GLU A 294 -4.19 -16.06 15.88
CA GLU A 294 -4.10 -17.29 16.68
C GLU A 294 -2.79 -17.41 17.47
N SER A 295 -1.70 -16.77 17.03
CA SER A 295 -0.42 -16.78 17.77
C SER A 295 -0.52 -16.09 19.14
N GLY A 296 -1.58 -15.29 19.36
CA GLY A 296 -1.82 -14.54 20.57
C GLY A 296 -1.08 -13.19 20.63
N GLU A 297 -0.22 -12.89 19.67
CA GLU A 297 0.47 -11.59 19.57
C GLU A 297 -0.53 -10.44 19.44
N TYR A 298 -1.58 -10.61 18.61
CA TYR A 298 -2.70 -9.65 18.53
C TYR A 298 -3.27 -9.34 19.91
N GLN A 299 -3.60 -10.38 20.68
CA GLN A 299 -4.24 -10.23 21.97
C GLN A 299 -3.30 -9.58 22.99
N GLN A 300 -1.99 -9.87 22.93
CA GLN A 300 -1.00 -9.22 23.77
C GLN A 300 -0.96 -7.71 23.51
N ILE A 301 -0.99 -7.27 22.25
CA ILE A 301 -0.99 -5.85 21.90
C ILE A 301 -2.27 -5.17 22.39
N ILE A 302 -3.44 -5.77 22.17
CA ILE A 302 -4.74 -5.23 22.61
C ILE A 302 -4.84 -5.12 24.15
N ASN A 303 -4.21 -6.04 24.88
CA ASN A 303 -4.22 -6.05 26.34
C ASN A 303 -3.21 -5.09 26.98
N GLN A 304 -2.22 -4.60 26.22
CA GLN A 304 -1.18 -3.68 26.69
C GLN A 304 -1.60 -2.19 26.62
N GLN A 305 -2.83 -1.90 26.19
CA GLN A 305 -3.35 -0.54 26.00
C GLN A 305 -4.10 -0.03 27.22
#